data_AF-A0A0Q5T3R8-F1
#
_entry.id   AF-A0A0Q5T3R8-F1
#
_cell.length_a   1.000
_cell.length_b   1.000
_cell.length_c   1.000
_cell.angle_alpha   90.00
_cell.angle_beta   90.00
_cell.angle_gamma   90.00
#
_symmetry.space_group_name_H-M   'P 1'
#
loop_
_entity.id
_entity.type
_entity.pdbx_description
1 polymer ?
#
loop_
_entity_poly.entity_id
_entity_poly.type
_entity_poly.pdbx_seq_one_letter_code
_entity_poly.pdbx_strand_id
1 'polypeptide(L)'
;MKRIPYMLLLASLLLNIYSAAVWGFACYAHSGVAERSTYYRQFTAGSDPRTFSVGAFTVTLLSLIVFIAAVRKLRGWYIAVAIVQALFALLYVWQLS
;
A
#
# COMPACT_ATOMS: atom_id res chain seq x y z
N MET A 1 8.67 28.08 3.56
CA MET A 1 7.78 27.25 2.70
C MET A 1 8.32 25.85 2.36
N LYS A 2 9.31 25.27 3.08
CA LYS A 2 9.86 23.92 2.78
C LYS A 2 9.14 22.74 3.49
N ARG A 3 8.16 23.01 4.36
CA ARG A 3 7.50 21.97 5.20
C ARG A 3 6.43 21.16 4.46
N ILE A 4 5.72 21.77 3.52
CA ILE A 4 4.61 21.14 2.77
C ILE A 4 5.02 19.87 2.02
N PRO A 5 6.11 19.86 1.22
CA PRO A 5 6.52 18.63 0.50
C PRO A 5 6.94 17.51 1.46
N TYR A 6 7.53 17.85 2.61
CA TYR A 6 7.93 16.86 3.60
C TYR A 6 6.73 16.24 4.31
N MET A 7 5.70 17.04 4.62
CA MET A 7 4.46 16.54 5.22
C MET A 7 3.66 15.69 4.25
N LEU A 8 3.60 16.06 2.97
CA LEU A 8 2.97 15.25 1.94
C LEU A 8 3.68 13.90 1.78
N LEU A 9 5.01 13.91 1.78
CA LEU A 9 5.81 12.68 1.66
C LEU A 9 5.62 11.77 2.87
N LEU A 10 5.56 12.34 4.09
CA LEU A 10 5.29 11.60 5.31
C LEU A 10 3.87 11.00 5.32
N ALA A 11 2.86 11.80 4.99
CA ALA A 11 1.47 11.34 4.90
C ALA A 11 1.32 10.21 3.87
N SER A 12 1.99 10.36 2.73
CA SER A 12 2.03 9.36 1.67
C SER A 12 2.68 8.05 2.11
N LEU A 13 3.76 8.13 2.90
CA LEU A 13 4.42 6.97 3.48
C LEU A 13 3.54 6.24 4.51
N LEU A 14 2.89 7.00 5.40
CA LEU A 14 1.97 6.46 6.41
C LEU A 14 0.76 5.77 5.76
N LEU A 15 0.20 6.38 4.71
CA LEU A 15 -0.90 5.79 3.96
C LEU A 15 -0.49 4.48 3.29
N ASN A 16 0.74 4.41 2.76
CA ASN A 16 1.30 3.18 2.20
C ASN A 16 1.46 2.07 3.25
N ILE A 17 1.96 2.41 4.45
CA ILE A 17 2.09 1.45 5.55
C ILE A 17 0.73 0.90 5.96
N TYR A 18 -0.27 1.79 6.07
CA TYR A 18 -1.64 1.40 6.37
C TYR A 18 -2.21 0.46 5.29
N SER A 19 -2.08 0.82 4.01
CA SER A 19 -2.54 0.00 2.89
C SER A 19 -1.86 -1.37 2.86
N ALA A 20 -0.55 -1.44 3.11
CA ALA A 20 0.20 -2.70 3.18
C ALA A 20 -0.25 -3.58 4.35
N ALA A 21 -0.54 -3.00 5.51
CA ALA A 21 -1.03 -3.74 6.67
C ALA A 21 -2.43 -4.32 6.43
N VAL A 22 -3.34 -3.53 5.86
CA VAL A 22 -4.70 -3.97 5.50
C VAL A 22 -4.66 -5.05 4.41
N TRP A 23 -3.75 -4.91 3.45
CA TRP A 23 -3.53 -5.93 2.42
C TRP A 23 -2.97 -7.24 3.01
N GLY A 24 -1.96 -7.18 3.87
CA GLY A 24 -1.43 -8.38 4.54
C GLY A 24 -2.50 -9.12 5.35
N PHE A 25 -3.42 -8.37 5.96
CA PHE A 25 -4.59 -8.91 6.63
C PHE A 25 -5.58 -9.58 5.66
N ALA A 26 -5.76 -9.02 4.46
CA ALA A 26 -6.52 -9.66 3.38
C ALA A 26 -5.88 -10.96 2.88
N CYS A 27 -4.56 -11.00 2.72
CA CYS A 27 -3.84 -12.24 2.38
C CYS A 27 -3.98 -13.30 3.47
N TYR A 28 -3.85 -12.90 4.74
CA TYR A 28 -4.05 -13.80 5.88
C TYR A 28 -5.45 -14.44 5.87
N ALA A 29 -6.47 -13.65 5.55
CA ALA A 29 -7.85 -14.11 5.41
C ALA A 29 -8.07 -15.07 4.24
N HIS A 30 -7.26 -14.96 3.18
CA HIS A 30 -7.39 -15.78 1.97
C HIS A 30 -6.97 -17.24 2.16
N SER A 31 -6.27 -17.58 3.25
CA SER A 31 -5.74 -18.92 3.56
C SER A 31 -6.77 -20.03 3.85
N GLY A 32 -8.05 -19.82 3.53
CA GLY A 32 -9.09 -20.87 3.55
C GLY A 32 -9.61 -21.30 4.92
N VAL A 33 -9.07 -20.77 6.02
CA VAL A 33 -9.58 -21.03 7.37
C VAL A 33 -10.85 -20.20 7.58
N ALA A 34 -12.00 -20.85 7.74
CA ALA A 34 -13.32 -20.20 7.84
C ALA A 34 -13.40 -19.10 8.92
N GLU A 35 -12.70 -19.28 10.05
CA GLU A 35 -12.61 -18.25 11.10
C GLU A 35 -11.88 -16.99 10.64
N ARG A 36 -10.82 -17.13 9.83
CA ARG A 36 -10.00 -16.00 9.34
C ARG A 36 -10.76 -15.16 8.31
N SER A 37 -11.55 -15.81 7.45
CA SER A 37 -12.39 -15.09 6.49
C SER A 37 -13.53 -14.33 7.20
N THR A 38 -14.09 -14.91 8.26
CA THR A 38 -15.15 -14.28 9.06
C THR A 38 -14.61 -13.07 9.82
N TYR A 39 -13.44 -13.21 10.45
CA TYR A 39 -12.77 -12.10 11.14
C TYR A 39 -12.40 -10.96 10.18
N TYR A 40 -11.88 -11.29 8.99
CA TYR A 40 -11.61 -10.30 7.96
C TYR A 40 -12.87 -9.57 7.53
N ARG A 41 -13.95 -10.30 7.25
CA ARG A 41 -15.23 -9.73 6.81
C ARG A 41 -15.85 -8.84 7.89
N GLN A 42 -15.69 -9.16 9.17
CA GLN A 42 -16.12 -8.28 10.26
C GLN A 42 -15.27 -7.02 10.36
N PHE A 43 -13.94 -7.16 10.28
CA PHE A 43 -13.01 -6.03 10.38
C PHE A 43 -13.13 -5.05 9.20
N THR A 44 -13.37 -5.57 8.00
CA THR A 44 -13.50 -4.77 6.77
C THR A 44 -14.96 -4.42 6.44
N ALA A 45 -15.88 -4.61 7.38
CA ALA A 45 -17.31 -4.34 7.22
C ALA A 45 -17.93 -4.99 5.97
N GLY A 46 -17.47 -6.18 5.60
CA GLY A 46 -17.99 -6.96 4.48
C GLY A 46 -17.32 -6.69 3.14
N SER A 47 -16.28 -5.86 3.10
CA SER A 47 -15.61 -5.47 1.86
C SER A 47 -14.83 -6.62 1.23
N ASP A 48 -14.88 -6.69 -0.09
CA ASP A 48 -14.13 -7.68 -0.86
C ASP A 48 -12.59 -7.44 -0.74
N PRO A 49 -11.79 -8.48 -0.40
CA PRO A 49 -10.33 -8.45 -0.48
C PRO A 49 -9.76 -7.87 -1.77
N ARG A 50 -10.43 -8.08 -2.91
CA ARG A 50 -10.01 -7.55 -4.21
C ARG A 50 -10.13 -6.04 -4.28
N THR A 51 -11.23 -5.47 -3.77
CA THR A 51 -11.43 -4.02 -3.72
C THR A 51 -10.34 -3.34 -2.90
N PHE A 52 -9.94 -3.97 -1.78
CA PHE A 52 -8.82 -3.49 -0.97
C PHE A 52 -7.49 -3.58 -1.70
N SER A 53 -7.24 -4.65 -2.46
CA SER A 53 -6.01 -4.80 -3.25
C SER A 53 -5.90 -3.74 -4.36
N VAL A 54 -7.00 -3.45 -5.06
CA VAL A 54 -7.07 -2.36 -6.07
C VAL A 54 -6.86 -0.99 -5.43
N GLY A 55 -7.49 -0.73 -4.27
CA GLY A 55 -7.31 0.51 -3.53
C GLY A 55 -5.87 0.70 -3.05
N ALA A 56 -5.28 -0.36 -2.47
CA ALA A 56 -3.89 -0.36 -2.03
C ALA A 56 -2.93 -0.11 -3.21
N PHE A 57 -3.14 -0.77 -4.35
CA PHE A 57 -2.38 -0.53 -5.57
C PHE A 57 -2.44 0.93 -6.03
N THR A 58 -3.63 1.49 -6.10
CA THR A 58 -3.84 2.87 -6.54
C THR A 58 -3.12 3.85 -5.61
N VAL A 59 -3.26 3.66 -4.30
CA VAL A 59 -2.60 4.48 -3.27
C VAL A 59 -1.09 4.38 -3.35
N THR A 60 -0.54 3.17 -3.49
CA THR A 60 0.91 2.95 -3.57
C THR A 60 1.49 3.56 -4.83
N LEU A 61 0.81 3.46 -5.97
CA LEU A 61 1.25 4.07 -7.23
C LEU A 61 1.22 5.60 -7.14
N LEU A 62 0.14 6.18 -6.57
CA LEU A 62 0.02 7.62 -6.39
C LEU A 62 1.11 8.16 -5.46
N SER A 63 1.39 7.42 -4.37
CA SER A 63 2.47 7.73 -3.44
C SER A 63 3.83 7.71 -4.11
N LEU A 64 4.10 6.70 -4.96
CA LEU A 64 5.34 6.60 -5.71
C LEU A 64 5.53 7.78 -6.65
N ILE A 65 4.49 8.20 -7.36
CA ILE A 65 4.53 9.37 -8.26
C ILE A 65 4.85 10.65 -7.46
N VAL A 66 4.17 10.86 -6.34
CA VAL A 66 4.41 12.04 -5.46
C VAL A 66 5.82 12.00 -4.90
N PHE A 67 6.31 10.82 -4.49
CA PHE A 67 7.65 10.63 -3.96
C PHE A 67 8.72 10.97 -5.01
N ILE A 68 8.60 10.42 -6.22
CA ILE A 68 9.53 10.72 -7.33
C ILE A 68 9.49 12.21 -7.68
N ALA A 69 8.31 12.83 -7.74
CA ALA A 69 8.17 14.25 -8.04
C ALA A 69 8.77 15.17 -6.95
N ALA A 70 8.75 14.73 -5.69
CA ALA A 70 9.29 15.49 -4.56
C ALA A 70 10.81 15.33 -4.41
N VAL A 71 11.37 14.19 -4.81
CA VAL A 71 12.81 13.89 -4.67
C VAL A 71 13.61 14.58 -5.77
N ARG A 72 14.23 15.72 -5.44
CA ARG A 72 15.10 16.48 -6.37
C ARG A 72 16.54 15.97 -6.48
N LYS A 73 16.97 15.09 -5.58
CA LYS A 73 18.31 14.47 -5.59
C LYS A 73 18.18 12.97 -5.32
N LEU A 74 18.64 12.15 -6.26
CA LEU A 74 18.75 10.71 -6.09
C LEU A 74 19.76 10.39 -4.98
N ARG A 75 19.27 9.77 -3.91
CA ARG A 75 20.07 9.14 -2.86
C ARG A 75 19.67 7.67 -2.81
N GLY A 76 20.60 6.78 -2.46
CA GLY A 76 20.37 5.33 -2.47
C GLY A 76 19.13 4.90 -1.66
N TRP A 77 18.87 5.54 -0.52
CA TRP A 77 17.70 5.29 0.30
C TRP A 77 16.37 5.61 -0.41
N TYR A 78 16.34 6.60 -1.31
CA TYR A 78 15.13 6.90 -2.07
C TYR A 78 14.85 5.88 -3.17
N ILE A 79 15.90 5.33 -3.77
CA ILE A 79 15.78 4.23 -4.74
C ILE A 79 15.23 2.99 -4.04
N ALA A 80 15.70 2.68 -2.83
CA ALA A 80 15.16 1.57 -2.04
C ALA A 80 13.66 1.75 -1.75
N VAL A 81 13.22 2.95 -1.37
CA VAL A 81 11.78 3.24 -1.17
C VAL A 81 10.97 3.03 -2.44
N ALA A 82 11.46 3.51 -3.59
CA ALA A 82 10.80 3.32 -4.87
C ALA A 82 10.70 1.84 -5.28
N ILE A 83 11.77 1.06 -5.06
CA ILE A 83 11.79 -0.38 -5.32
C ILE A 83 10.76 -1.09 -4.43
N VAL A 84 10.73 -0.77 -3.12
CA VAL A 84 9.76 -1.36 -2.18
C VAL A 84 8.32 -1.06 -2.62
N GLN A 85 8.03 0.19 -2.99
CA GLN A 85 6.70 0.56 -3.49
C GLN A 85 6.34 -0.16 -4.80
N ALA A 86 7.28 -0.32 -5.72
CA ALA A 86 7.06 -1.07 -6.95
C ALA A 86 6.80 -2.56 -6.69
N LEU A 87 7.52 -3.17 -5.75
CA LEU A 87 7.29 -4.57 -5.34
C LEU A 87 5.92 -4.76 -4.71
N PHE A 88 5.49 -3.84 -3.83
CA PHE A 88 4.13 -3.87 -3.28
C PHE A 88 3.07 -3.72 -4.37
N ALA A 89 3.27 -2.82 -5.32
CA ALA A 89 2.38 -2.66 -6.46
C ALA A 89 2.24 -3.96 -7.27
N LEU A 90 3.36 -4.64 -7.55
CA LEU A 90 3.34 -5.94 -8.24
C LEU A 90 2.63 -7.03 -7.42
N LEU A 91 2.83 -7.07 -6.09
CA LEU A 91 2.14 -8.01 -5.20
C LEU A 91 0.62 -7.81 -5.20
N TYR A 92 0.16 -6.57 -5.21
CA TYR A 92 -1.26 -6.27 -5.32
C TYR A 92 -1.86 -6.72 -6.65
N VAL A 93 -1.13 -6.54 -7.75
CA VAL A 93 -1.55 -7.02 -9.08
C VAL A 93 -1.57 -8.55 -9.13
N TRP A 94 -0.57 -9.22 -8.55
CA TRP A 94 -0.54 -10.68 -8.48
C TRP A 94 -1.76 -11.26 -7.75
N GLN A 95 -2.22 -10.63 -6.67
CA GLN A 95 -3.44 -11.07 -5.98
C GLN A 95 -4.74 -10.85 -6.78
N LEU A 96 -4.71 -9.98 -7.78
CA LEU A 96 -5.84 -9.76 -8.70
C LEU A 96 -5.85 -10.73 -9.89
N SER A 97 -4.76 -11.48 -10.09
CA SER A 97 -4.58 -12.49 -11.15
C SER A 97 -5.25 -13.81 -10.77
#